data_AF-A0AAP3GX27-F1
#
_entry.id   AF-A0AAP3GX27-F1
#
_cell.length_a   1.000
_cell.length_b   1.000
_cell.length_c   1.000
_cell.angle_alpha   90.00
_cell.angle_beta   90.00
_cell.angle_gamma   90.00
#
_symmetry.space_group_name_H-M   'P 1'
#
loop_
_entity.id
_entity.type
_entity.pdbx_description
1 polymer ?
#
loop_
_entity_poly.entity_id
_entity_poly.type
_entity_poly.pdbx_seq_one_letter_code
_entity_poly.pdbx_strand_id
1 'polypeptide(L)'
;MKVEVKVPEHTIIDADDTGVTITRKGLRNFVNRGKLGSNKIPYWAISSVEYRKSTMFGGKIELHTVSGPQHNGGLGGIDPTFAFTAYGSSTAVPFRNGKNEEMAKLKDFIQEKIEEAHKPQQSQPVQNQVDPADELVKLKKLLDENIITQDEFDAKKKQLLGL
;
A
#
# COMPACT_ATOMS: atom_id res chain seq x y z
N MET A 1 -9.02 -9.58 2.03
CA MET A 1 -9.30 -10.74 1.16
C MET A 1 -8.20 -11.79 1.30
N LYS A 2 -8.58 -13.08 1.45
CA LYS A 2 -7.64 -14.18 1.65
C LYS A 2 -7.77 -15.25 0.55
N VAL A 3 -6.65 -15.68 -0.02
CA VAL A 3 -6.58 -16.75 -1.04
C VAL A 3 -5.51 -17.75 -0.65
N GLU A 4 -5.87 -19.03 -0.56
CA GLU A 4 -4.92 -20.13 -0.32
C GLU A 4 -4.68 -20.92 -1.60
N VAL A 5 -3.42 -21.00 -2.02
CA VAL A 5 -2.93 -21.85 -3.10
C VAL A 5 -2.22 -23.03 -2.48
N LYS A 6 -2.66 -24.26 -2.79
CA LYS A 6 -1.98 -25.50 -2.34
C LYS A 6 -1.07 -26.08 -3.42
N VAL A 7 -1.34 -25.75 -4.68
CA VAL A 7 -0.64 -26.26 -5.87
C VAL A 7 -0.37 -25.09 -6.81
N PRO A 8 0.87 -24.91 -7.31
CA PRO A 8 2.01 -25.85 -7.23
C PRO A 8 2.74 -25.87 -5.88
N GLU A 9 2.64 -24.81 -5.09
CA GLU A 9 3.24 -24.66 -3.77
C GLU A 9 2.20 -24.16 -2.76
N HIS A 10 2.42 -24.44 -1.47
CA HIS A 10 1.48 -24.05 -0.41
C HIS A 10 1.74 -22.60 0.03
N THR A 11 0.97 -21.68 -0.54
CA THR A 11 1.10 -20.24 -0.32
C THR A 11 -0.26 -19.66 0.05
N ILE A 12 -0.28 -18.81 1.08
CA ILE A 12 -1.47 -18.07 1.51
C ILE A 12 -1.20 -16.59 1.23
N ILE A 13 -2.11 -15.95 0.51
CA ILE A 13 -2.09 -14.52 0.25
C ILE A 13 -3.21 -13.89 1.09
N ASP A 14 -2.86 -12.94 1.95
CA ASP A 14 -3.79 -12.21 2.80
C ASP A 14 -3.65 -10.71 2.54
N ALA A 15 -4.59 -10.12 1.82
CA ALA A 15 -4.64 -8.69 1.55
C ALA A 15 -5.60 -8.03 2.55
N ASP A 16 -5.07 -7.27 3.51
CA ASP A 16 -5.84 -6.55 4.54
C ASP A 16 -5.93 -5.06 4.20
N ASP A 17 -6.29 -4.20 5.15
CA ASP A 17 -6.41 -2.74 4.91
C ASP A 17 -5.05 -2.02 4.80
N THR A 18 -3.98 -2.66 5.25
CA THR A 18 -2.64 -2.04 5.37
C THR A 18 -1.65 -2.57 4.33
N GLY A 19 -1.87 -3.79 3.82
CA GLY A 19 -1.03 -4.36 2.78
C GLY A 19 -1.34 -5.81 2.47
N VAL A 20 -0.41 -6.44 1.75
CA VAL A 20 -0.52 -7.84 1.32
C VAL A 20 0.53 -8.69 2.02
N THR A 21 0.09 -9.74 2.70
CA THR A 21 0.96 -10.75 3.33
C THR A 21 1.01 -12.00 2.47
N ILE A 22 2.21 -12.44 2.11
CA ILE A 22 2.46 -13.71 1.41
C ILE A 22 3.12 -14.67 2.39
N THR A 23 2.40 -15.71 2.80
CA THR A 23 2.88 -16.76 3.71
C THR A 23 3.16 -18.04 2.93
N ARG A 24 4.38 -18.55 3.03
CA ARG A 24 4.82 -19.78 2.36
C ARG A 24 5.07 -20.89 3.37
N LYS A 25 4.47 -22.06 3.11
CA LYS A 25 4.52 -23.23 4.00
C LYS A 25 4.96 -24.48 3.24
N GLY A 26 5.42 -25.47 4.00
CA GLY A 26 5.68 -26.82 3.51
C GLY A 26 7.04 -27.00 2.84
N LEU A 27 7.50 -28.26 2.81
CA LEU A 27 8.82 -28.65 2.34
C LEU A 27 9.09 -28.24 0.88
N ARG A 28 8.07 -28.27 0.02
CA ARG A 28 8.22 -27.88 -1.39
C ARG A 28 8.60 -26.40 -1.56
N ASN A 29 7.99 -25.50 -0.79
CA ASN A 29 8.38 -24.08 -0.80
C ASN A 29 9.83 -23.91 -0.31
N PHE A 30 10.22 -24.64 0.74
CA PHE A 30 11.58 -24.57 1.26
C PHE A 30 12.61 -25.01 0.23
N VAL A 31 12.38 -26.11 -0.48
CA VAL A 31 13.27 -26.59 -1.55
C VAL A 31 13.32 -25.60 -2.72
N ASN A 32 12.16 -25.13 -3.19
CA ASN A 32 12.09 -24.26 -4.36
C ASN A 32 12.65 -22.84 -4.09
N ARG A 33 12.49 -22.31 -2.87
CA ARG A 33 12.78 -20.90 -2.57
C ARG A 33 13.87 -20.70 -1.52
N GLY A 34 14.37 -21.76 -0.90
CA GLY A 34 15.43 -21.75 0.11
C GLY A 34 15.00 -21.21 1.49
N LYS A 35 13.79 -20.67 1.60
CA LYS A 35 13.25 -20.07 2.84
C LYS A 35 11.73 -20.23 2.92
N LEU A 36 11.24 -20.32 4.16
CA LEU A 36 9.82 -20.22 4.49
C LEU A 36 9.54 -18.92 5.24
N GLY A 37 8.27 -18.60 5.43
CA GLY A 37 7.86 -17.48 6.27
C GLY A 37 6.76 -16.64 5.65
N SER A 38 6.46 -15.54 6.34
CA SER A 38 5.49 -14.54 5.92
C SER A 38 6.21 -13.25 5.60
N ASN A 39 5.89 -12.66 4.45
CA ASN A 39 6.37 -11.32 4.09
C ASN A 39 5.15 -10.41 3.89
N LYS A 40 5.09 -9.29 4.62
CA LYS A 40 4.04 -8.28 4.47
C LYS A 40 4.58 -7.09 3.71
N ILE A 41 3.89 -6.74 2.63
CA ILE A 41 4.23 -5.62 1.75
C ILE A 41 3.11 -4.59 1.89
N PRO A 42 3.39 -3.40 2.45
CA PRO A 42 2.38 -2.37 2.61
C PRO A 42 1.98 -1.78 1.24
N TYR A 43 0.74 -1.30 1.10
CA TYR A 43 0.24 -0.82 -0.21
C TYR A 43 1.04 0.33 -0.79
N TRP A 44 1.56 1.24 0.04
CA TRP A 44 2.43 2.34 -0.40
C TRP A 44 3.74 1.85 -1.05
N ALA A 45 4.18 0.62 -0.76
CA ALA A 45 5.40 0.05 -1.32
C ALA A 45 5.14 -0.74 -2.61
N ILE A 46 3.88 -0.99 -2.98
CA ILE A 46 3.50 -1.76 -4.16
C ILE A 46 3.22 -0.79 -5.30
N SER A 47 4.03 -0.83 -6.36
CA SER A 47 3.83 0.01 -7.55
C SER A 47 2.77 -0.54 -8.49
N SER A 48 2.67 -1.86 -8.61
CA SER A 48 1.66 -2.52 -9.45
C SER A 48 1.45 -3.99 -9.09
N VAL A 49 0.32 -4.54 -9.52
CA VAL A 49 0.02 -5.98 -9.44
C VAL A 49 -0.09 -6.57 -10.84
N GLU A 50 0.76 -7.55 -11.14
CA GLU A 50 0.71 -8.30 -12.39
C GLU A 50 -0.12 -9.57 -12.20
N TYR A 51 -1.18 -9.73 -12.99
CA TYR A 51 -1.96 -10.97 -13.05
C TYR A 51 -1.81 -11.62 -14.41
N ARG A 52 -1.38 -12.88 -14.42
CA ARG A 52 -1.43 -13.76 -15.59
C ARG A 52 -2.37 -14.91 -15.34
N LYS A 53 -3.46 -14.96 -16.10
CA LYS A 53 -4.43 -16.06 -16.06
C LYS A 53 -3.73 -17.39 -16.30
N SER A 54 -4.07 -18.37 -15.47
CA SER A 54 -3.55 -19.72 -15.56
C SER A 54 -4.20 -20.49 -16.70
N THR A 55 -3.36 -21.03 -17.58
CA THR A 55 -3.72 -21.91 -18.70
C THR A 55 -3.14 -23.32 -18.44
N MET A 56 -2.72 -24.07 -19.48
CA MET A 56 -2.09 -25.39 -19.28
C MET A 56 -0.75 -25.31 -18.53
N PHE A 57 -0.02 -24.20 -18.67
CA PHE A 57 1.32 -24.03 -18.10
C PHE A 57 1.33 -23.37 -16.71
N GLY A 58 0.15 -23.12 -16.12
CA GLY A 58 0.04 -22.36 -14.88
C GLY A 58 -0.13 -20.86 -15.11
N GLY A 59 -0.38 -20.12 -14.03
CA GLY A 59 -0.52 -18.67 -14.00
C GLY A 59 0.25 -18.10 -12.82
N LYS A 60 0.32 -16.77 -12.73
CA LYS A 60 0.99 -16.09 -11.62
C LYS A 60 0.27 -14.80 -11.23
N ILE A 61 0.34 -14.46 -9.96
CA ILE A 61 0.12 -13.10 -9.47
C ILE A 61 1.45 -12.62 -8.89
N GLU A 62 1.86 -11.40 -9.19
CA GLU A 62 3.14 -10.85 -8.75
C GLU A 62 2.99 -9.39 -8.35
N LEU A 63 3.53 -9.03 -7.20
CA LEU A 63 3.56 -7.66 -6.70
C LEU A 63 4.89 -7.03 -7.08
N HIS A 64 4.85 -5.95 -7.85
CA HIS A 64 6.04 -5.15 -8.13
C HIS A 64 6.16 -4.09 -7.05
N THR A 65 7.31 -4.05 -6.37
CA THR A 65 7.59 -3.08 -5.31
C THR A 65 8.47 -1.95 -5.83
N VAL A 66 8.32 -0.75 -5.26
CA VAL A 66 9.15 0.41 -5.61
C VAL A 66 10.65 0.19 -5.36
N SER A 67 11.01 -0.74 -4.47
CA SER A 67 12.39 -1.08 -4.12
C SER A 67 13.09 -2.03 -5.11
N GLY A 68 12.45 -2.40 -6.23
CA GLY A 68 13.01 -3.28 -7.25
C GLY A 68 12.81 -4.79 -6.97
N PRO A 69 13.37 -5.67 -7.84
CA PRO A 69 13.09 -7.10 -7.83
C PRO A 69 13.63 -7.80 -6.57
N GLN A 70 12.75 -8.47 -5.83
CA GLN A 70 13.15 -9.22 -4.64
C GLN A 70 13.50 -10.67 -5.01
N HIS A 71 14.80 -10.98 -5.06
CA HIS A 71 15.28 -12.30 -5.46
C HIS A 71 15.23 -13.35 -4.32
N ASN A 72 14.97 -14.61 -4.66
CA ASN A 72 15.14 -15.76 -3.75
C ASN A 72 16.31 -16.65 -4.20
N GLY A 73 17.04 -17.26 -3.26
CA GLY A 73 18.21 -18.10 -3.52
C GLY A 73 17.94 -19.61 -3.67
N GLY A 74 16.71 -20.03 -3.96
CA GLY A 74 16.33 -21.46 -4.02
C GLY A 74 16.45 -22.11 -5.40
N LEU A 75 16.39 -23.45 -5.44
CA LEU A 75 16.52 -24.26 -6.66
C LEU A 75 15.31 -24.20 -7.60
N GLY A 76 14.26 -23.43 -7.27
CA GLY A 76 13.11 -23.25 -8.16
C GLY A 76 13.43 -22.37 -9.37
N GLY A 77 14.42 -21.46 -9.28
CA GLY A 77 14.77 -20.54 -10.36
C GLY A 77 15.52 -21.17 -11.55
N ILE A 78 15.96 -22.43 -11.43
CA ILE A 78 16.66 -23.17 -12.50
C ILE A 78 15.70 -23.95 -13.42
N ASP A 79 14.40 -23.97 -13.12
CA ASP A 79 13.40 -24.62 -13.98
C ASP A 79 13.00 -23.68 -15.15
N PRO A 80 13.17 -24.10 -16.41
CA PRO A 80 12.95 -23.26 -17.60
C PRO A 80 11.46 -23.03 -17.91
N THR A 81 10.53 -23.63 -17.17
CA THR A 81 9.10 -23.45 -17.43
C THR A 81 8.59 -22.12 -16.84
N PHE A 82 7.78 -21.39 -17.61
CA PHE A 82 7.36 -20.01 -17.29
C PHE A 82 6.65 -19.81 -15.95
N ALA A 83 5.97 -20.83 -15.40
CA ALA A 83 5.38 -20.75 -14.06
C ALA A 83 6.41 -20.86 -12.93
N PHE A 84 7.63 -21.28 -13.23
CA PHE A 84 8.70 -21.59 -12.29
C PHE A 84 9.75 -20.46 -12.23
N THR A 85 9.77 -19.53 -13.20
CA THR A 85 10.47 -18.23 -13.06
C THR A 85 9.93 -17.39 -11.89
N ALA A 86 8.67 -17.62 -11.50
CA ALA A 86 8.05 -17.04 -10.30
C ALA A 86 8.77 -17.43 -9.00
N TYR A 87 9.61 -18.48 -9.00
CA TYR A 87 10.38 -18.85 -7.80
C TYR A 87 11.57 -17.92 -7.55
N GLY A 88 12.08 -17.27 -8.61
CA GLY A 88 13.11 -16.23 -8.50
C GLY A 88 12.62 -14.99 -7.78
N SER A 89 11.30 -14.71 -7.77
CA SER A 89 10.70 -13.54 -7.13
C SER A 89 10.08 -13.88 -5.77
N SER A 90 10.35 -13.08 -4.74
CA SER A 90 9.76 -13.21 -3.40
C SER A 90 8.29 -12.81 -3.36
N THR A 91 7.83 -12.05 -4.35
CA THR A 91 6.48 -11.48 -4.42
C THR A 91 5.59 -12.17 -5.44
N ALA A 92 6.16 -13.03 -6.29
CA ALA A 92 5.39 -13.85 -7.23
C ALA A 92 4.80 -15.09 -6.54
N VAL A 93 3.54 -15.36 -6.84
CA VAL A 93 2.79 -16.53 -6.41
C VAL A 93 2.23 -17.26 -7.63
N PRO A 94 2.79 -18.43 -8.01
CA PRO A 94 2.27 -19.25 -9.08
C PRO A 94 1.00 -19.98 -8.63
N PHE A 95 0.08 -20.22 -9.56
CA PHE A 95 -1.19 -20.92 -9.30
C PHE A 95 -1.72 -21.70 -10.51
N ARG A 96 -2.59 -22.67 -10.24
CA ARG A 96 -3.27 -23.48 -11.27
C ARG A 96 -4.64 -22.92 -11.65
N ASN A 97 -5.16 -23.34 -12.79
CA ASN A 97 -6.42 -22.87 -13.39
C ASN A 97 -7.61 -22.78 -12.41
N GLY A 98 -7.73 -23.70 -11.46
CA GLY A 98 -8.77 -23.68 -10.42
C GLY A 98 -8.76 -22.45 -9.51
N LYS A 99 -7.72 -21.61 -9.55
CA LYS A 99 -7.63 -20.34 -8.80
C LYS A 99 -7.78 -19.09 -9.67
N ASN A 100 -8.11 -19.23 -10.96
CA ASN A 100 -8.21 -18.10 -11.88
C ASN A 100 -9.18 -17.00 -11.38
N GLU A 101 -10.37 -17.38 -10.94
CA GLU A 101 -11.40 -16.42 -10.49
C GLU A 101 -11.02 -15.73 -9.17
N GLU A 102 -10.56 -16.51 -8.19
CA GLU A 102 -10.10 -15.97 -6.90
C GLU A 102 -8.92 -15.00 -7.08
N MET A 103 -7.99 -15.33 -7.98
CA MET A 103 -6.82 -14.49 -8.27
C MET A 103 -7.18 -13.23 -9.06
N ALA A 104 -8.17 -13.29 -9.94
CA ALA A 104 -8.67 -12.10 -10.63
C ALA A 104 -9.30 -11.13 -9.62
N LYS A 105 -10.19 -11.62 -8.75
CA LYS A 105 -10.79 -10.83 -7.66
C LYS A 105 -9.74 -10.26 -6.71
N LEU A 106 -8.72 -11.06 -6.37
CA LEU A 106 -7.61 -10.60 -5.52
C LEU A 106 -6.81 -9.49 -6.19
N LYS A 107 -6.53 -9.62 -7.50
CA LYS A 107 -5.84 -8.58 -8.27
C LYS A 107 -6.66 -7.28 -8.27
N ASP A 108 -7.97 -7.36 -8.46
CA ASP A 108 -8.83 -6.16 -8.47
C ASP A 108 -8.86 -5.49 -7.08
N PHE A 109 -8.99 -6.28 -6.01
CA PHE A 109 -8.93 -5.77 -4.63
C PHE A 109 -7.59 -5.09 -4.31
N ILE A 110 -6.47 -5.73 -4.67
CA ILE A 110 -5.14 -5.16 -4.44
C ILE A 110 -4.95 -3.88 -5.25
N GLN A 111 -5.41 -3.86 -6.51
CA GLN A 111 -5.33 -2.70 -7.39
C GLN A 111 -6.07 -1.49 -6.79
N GLU A 112 -7.30 -1.68 -6.32
CA GLU A 112 -8.08 -0.64 -5.63
C GLU A 112 -7.32 -0.08 -4.43
N LYS A 113 -6.74 -0.96 -3.60
CA LYS A 113 -5.97 -0.56 -2.41
C LYS A 113 -4.67 0.17 -2.74
N ILE A 114 -4.00 -0.20 -3.83
CA ILE A 114 -2.83 0.53 -4.35
C ILE A 114 -3.23 1.94 -4.76
N GLU A 115 -4.35 2.09 -5.47
CA GLU A 115 -4.87 3.39 -5.89
C GLU A 115 -5.25 4.27 -4.71
N GLU A 116 -5.88 3.70 -3.67
CA GLU A 116 -6.15 4.42 -2.42
C GLU A 116 -4.87 4.89 -1.73
N ALA A 117 -3.84 4.04 -1.67
CA ALA A 117 -2.58 4.35 -1.00
C ALA A 117 -1.72 5.38 -1.76
N HIS A 118 -1.85 5.46 -3.09
CA HIS A 118 -1.12 6.39 -3.94
C HIS A 118 -1.92 7.61 -4.37
N LYS A 119 -3.22 7.69 -4.00
CA LYS A 119 -3.97 8.93 -4.14
C LYS A 119 -3.17 10.01 -3.39
N PRO A 120 -2.83 11.14 -4.03
CA PRO A 120 -2.37 12.28 -3.27
C PRO A 120 -3.47 12.52 -2.24
N GLN A 121 -3.13 12.48 -0.95
CA GLN A 121 -4.04 13.01 0.05
C GLN A 121 -4.40 14.38 -0.49
N GLN A 122 -5.64 14.55 -0.95
CA GLN A 122 -6.25 15.85 -0.90
C GLN A 122 -6.04 16.22 0.55
N SER A 123 -5.07 17.11 0.77
CA SER A 123 -5.03 17.91 1.96
C SER A 123 -6.46 18.37 2.08
N GLN A 124 -7.20 17.77 3.03
CA GLN A 124 -8.35 18.46 3.57
C GLN A 124 -7.82 19.86 3.80
N PRO A 125 -8.50 20.92 3.29
CA PRO A 125 -8.07 22.26 3.61
C PRO A 125 -7.90 22.21 5.12
N VAL A 126 -6.66 22.39 5.56
CA VAL A 126 -6.36 22.51 6.98
C VAL A 126 -7.22 23.70 7.29
N GLN A 127 -8.38 23.45 7.91
CA GLN A 127 -9.14 24.48 8.52
C GLN A 127 -8.20 24.85 9.63
N ASN A 128 -7.33 25.82 9.33
CA ASN A 128 -6.48 26.49 10.27
C ASN A 128 -7.47 26.92 11.33
N GLN A 129 -7.62 26.10 12.37
CA GLN A 129 -8.13 26.54 13.64
C GLN A 129 -7.02 27.44 14.15
N VAL A 130 -6.94 28.65 13.57
CA VAL A 130 -6.17 29.72 14.14
C VAL A 130 -6.88 29.96 15.47
N ASP A 131 -6.18 29.66 16.55
CA ASP A 131 -6.68 29.97 17.88
C ASP A 131 -7.00 31.48 17.90
N PRO A 132 -8.21 31.90 18.31
CA PRO A 132 -8.53 33.31 18.47
C PRO A 132 -7.46 34.08 19.27
N ALA A 133 -6.75 33.40 20.18
CA ALA A 133 -5.61 33.96 20.90
C ALA A 133 -4.45 34.35 19.98
N ASP A 134 -4.10 33.52 18.99
CA ASP A 134 -3.00 33.79 18.05
C ASP A 134 -3.34 34.95 17.09
N GLU A 135 -4.60 35.10 16.71
CA GLU A 135 -5.05 36.25 15.92
C GLU A 135 -5.02 37.55 16.73
N LEU A 136 -5.39 37.50 18.02
CA LEU A 136 -5.31 38.65 18.91
C LEU A 136 -3.86 39.13 19.13
N VAL A 137 -2.89 38.21 19.23
CA VAL A 137 -1.47 38.56 19.32
C VAL A 137 -0.98 39.26 18.05
N LYS A 138 -1.40 38.79 16.87
CA LYS A 138 -1.07 39.44 15.59
C LYS A 138 -1.69 40.83 15.47
N LEU A 139 -2.98 40.97 15.82
CA LEU A 139 -3.68 42.25 15.82
C LEU A 139 -3.03 43.25 16.79
N LYS A 140 -2.59 42.79 17.97
CA LYS A 140 -1.89 43.65 18.94
C LYS A 140 -0.56 44.14 18.40
N LYS A 141 0.19 43.28 17.71
CA LYS A 141 1.44 43.66 17.07
C LYS A 141 1.24 44.73 15.99
N LEU A 142 0.17 44.62 15.18
CA LEU A 142 -0.16 45.63 14.17
C LEU A 142 -0.55 46.97 14.81
N LEU A 143 -1.21 46.95 15.97
CA LEU A 143 -1.52 48.15 16.75
C LEU A 143 -0.25 48.79 17.31
N ASP A 144 0.65 47.99 17.90
CA ASP A 144 1.94 48.44 18.44
C ASP A 144 2.84 49.04 17.34
N GLU A 145 2.77 48.50 16.12
CA GLU A 145 3.45 49.02 14.93
C GLU A 145 2.72 50.23 14.29
N ASN A 146 1.62 50.72 14.89
CA ASN A 146 0.77 51.80 14.38
C ASN A 146 0.24 51.55 12.95
N ILE A 147 0.14 50.28 12.55
CA ILE A 147 -0.41 49.85 11.24
C ILE A 147 -1.94 49.89 11.27
N ILE A 148 -2.53 49.58 12.42
CA ILE A 148 -3.97 49.71 12.67
C ILE A 148 -4.22 50.67 13.84
N THR A 149 -5.42 51.24 13.87
CA THR A 149 -5.86 52.12 14.95
C THR A 149 -6.47 51.33 16.12
N GLN A 150 -6.57 51.96 17.29
CA GLN A 150 -7.18 51.36 18.48
C GLN A 150 -8.63 50.91 18.21
N ASP A 151 -9.40 51.72 17.46
CA ASP A 151 -10.79 51.42 17.12
C ASP A 151 -10.92 50.19 16.19
N GLU A 152 -10.00 50.05 15.23
CA GLU A 152 -9.94 48.89 14.32
C GLU A 152 -9.55 47.60 15.06
N PHE A 153 -8.62 47.71 16.01
CA PHE A 153 -8.24 46.60 16.89
C PHE A 153 -9.42 46.12 17.73
N ASP A 154 -10.13 47.03 18.39
CA ASP A 154 -11.23 46.68 19.29
C ASP A 154 -12.45 46.11 18.54
N ALA A 155 -12.73 46.60 17.32
CA ALA A 155 -13.75 46.03 16.44
C ALA A 155 -13.42 44.59 16.04
N LYS A 156 -12.17 44.30 15.65
CA LYS A 156 -11.73 42.96 15.26
C LYS A 156 -11.65 42.01 16.45
N LYS A 157 -11.23 42.49 17.62
CA LYS A 157 -11.20 41.71 18.87
C LYS A 157 -12.60 41.24 19.29
N LYS A 158 -13.62 42.09 19.21
CA LYS A 158 -15.02 41.69 19.50
C LYS A 158 -15.53 40.64 18.52
N GLN A 159 -15.24 40.84 17.23
CA GLN A 159 -15.59 39.88 16.19
C GLN A 159 -14.96 38.51 16.42
N LEU A 160 -13.70 38.45 16.86
CA LEU A 160 -12.98 37.21 17.15
C LEU A 160 -13.42 36.52 18.44
N LEU A 161 -13.88 37.28 19.44
CA LEU A 161 -14.38 36.75 20.71
C LEU A 161 -15.89 36.44 20.70
N GLY A 162 -16.60 36.75 19.61
CA GLY A 162 -18.03 36.51 19.46
C GLY A 162 -18.91 37.36 20.38
N LEU A 163 -18.49 38.60 20.66
CA LEU A 163 -19.13 39.56 21.59
C LEU A 163 -19.84 40.71 20.87
#